data_AF-A0A7Y6IB92-F1
#
_entry.id   AF-A0A7Y6IB92-F1
#
_cell.length_a   1.000
_cell.length_b   1.000
_cell.length_c   1.000
_cell.angle_alpha   90.00
_cell.angle_beta   90.00
_cell.angle_gamma   90.00
#
_symmetry.space_group_name_H-M   'P 1'
#
loop_
_entity.id
_entity.type
_entity.pdbx_description
1 polymer ?
#
loop_
_entity_poly.entity_id
_entity_poly.type
_entity_poly.pdbx_seq_one_letter_code
_entity_poly.pdbx_strand_id
1 'polypeptide(L)'
;MDIKQLIEKSGDAGVVRRVFGEPVRQGDVTVVPVARVAGGGGGGEGRRQAAEGEESGTGSGGGFGYAAWPAGVYVIKNDDVRWQPAVDVTRIVIGGQITFVVLLLMLRSILKKRRRR
;
A
#
# COMPACT_ATOMS: atom_id res chain seq x y z
N MET A 1 12.80 5.91 27.35
CA MET A 1 11.63 6.23 26.51
C MET A 1 10.77 4.98 26.45
N ASP A 2 9.52 5.09 26.86
CA ASP A 2 8.65 3.93 27.11
C ASP A 2 8.05 3.42 25.79
N ILE A 3 8.37 2.19 25.40
CA ILE A 3 7.93 1.57 24.14
C ILE A 3 6.39 1.52 24.08
N LYS A 4 5.74 1.43 25.24
CA LYS A 4 4.28 1.48 25.38
C LYS A 4 3.69 2.81 24.88
N GLN A 5 4.34 3.94 25.17
CA GLN A 5 3.90 5.25 24.70
C GLN A 5 4.11 5.43 23.18
N LEU A 6 5.09 4.73 22.58
CA LEU A 6 5.32 4.74 21.13
C LEU A 6 4.22 3.96 20.38
N ILE A 7 3.73 2.88 20.99
CA ILE A 7 2.66 2.03 20.46
C ILE A 7 1.29 2.71 20.60
N GLU A 8 1.00 3.35 21.75
CA GLU A 8 -0.25 4.10 21.92
C GLU A 8 -0.36 5.33 20.99
N LYS A 9 0.76 6.04 20.74
CA LYS A 9 0.77 7.16 19.78
C LYS A 9 0.59 6.72 18.32
N SER A 10 0.77 5.43 18.02
CA SER A 10 0.68 4.88 16.66
C SER A 10 -0.66 4.22 16.33
N GLY A 11 -1.51 3.97 17.34
CA GLY A 11 -2.79 3.24 17.29
C GLY A 11 -3.89 3.89 16.44
N ASP A 12 -4.67 4.83 16.97
CA ASP A 12 -5.96 5.16 16.32
C ASP A 12 -6.04 6.53 15.62
N ALA A 13 -5.39 7.57 16.16
CA ALA A 13 -5.38 8.89 15.50
C ALA A 13 -4.47 8.93 14.25
N GLY A 14 -3.57 7.96 14.13
CA GLY A 14 -2.62 7.86 13.03
C GLY A 14 -3.21 7.28 11.74
N VAL A 15 -4.17 6.34 11.82
CA VAL A 15 -4.71 5.66 10.63
C VAL A 15 -5.67 6.57 9.85
N VAL A 16 -6.51 7.35 10.52
CA VAL A 16 -7.48 8.23 9.85
C VAL A 16 -6.79 9.45 9.21
N ARG A 17 -5.84 10.09 9.90
CA ARG A 17 -4.99 11.17 9.31
C ARG A 17 -4.07 10.66 8.20
N ARG A 18 -3.81 9.35 8.15
CA ARG A 18 -3.05 8.73 7.05
C ARG A 18 -3.92 8.57 5.79
N VAL A 19 -5.23 8.38 5.93
CA VAL A 19 -6.15 8.17 4.80
C VAL A 19 -6.68 9.48 4.25
N PHE A 20 -7.03 10.46 5.09
CA PHE A 20 -7.53 11.76 4.65
C PHE A 20 -6.48 12.86 4.88
N GLY A 21 -6.12 13.56 3.82
CA GLY A 21 -5.23 14.73 3.88
C GLY A 21 -5.94 15.98 4.38
N GLU A 22 -5.16 17.03 4.65
CA GLU A 22 -5.72 18.34 5.01
C GLU A 22 -6.59 18.88 3.87
N PRO A 23 -7.85 19.28 4.14
CA PRO A 23 -8.71 19.86 3.13
C PRO A 23 -8.10 21.15 2.56
N VAL A 24 -8.02 21.22 1.23
CA VAL A 24 -7.57 22.41 0.52
C VAL A 24 -8.79 23.14 0.01
N ARG A 25 -8.99 24.38 0.47
CA ARG A 25 -10.12 25.21 0.07
C ARG A 25 -9.70 26.27 -0.94
N GLN A 26 -10.44 26.38 -2.03
CA GLN A 26 -10.27 27.42 -3.04
C GLN A 26 -11.64 27.97 -3.44
N GLY A 27 -11.98 29.15 -2.94
CA GLY A 27 -13.31 29.75 -3.14
C GLY A 27 -14.42 28.93 -2.50
N ASP A 28 -15.39 28.51 -3.31
CA ASP A 28 -16.52 27.65 -2.95
C ASP A 28 -16.22 26.14 -3.07
N VAL A 29 -15.02 25.78 -3.54
CA VAL A 29 -14.57 24.40 -3.69
C VAL A 29 -13.68 23.99 -2.52
N THR A 30 -14.00 22.86 -1.89
CA THR A 30 -13.15 22.20 -0.89
C THR A 30 -12.74 20.83 -1.43
N VAL A 31 -11.42 20.59 -1.50
CA VAL A 31 -10.85 19.33 -1.94
C VAL A 31 -10.32 18.58 -0.72
N VAL A 32 -10.79 17.36 -0.50
CA VAL A 32 -10.30 16.48 0.58
C VAL A 32 -9.48 15.35 -0.06
N PRO A 33 -8.14 15.37 0.06
CA PRO A 33 -7.29 14.32 -0.49
C PRO A 33 -7.49 13.00 0.23
N VAL A 34 -7.51 11.88 -0.51
CA VAL A 34 -7.62 10.54 0.06
C VAL A 34 -6.50 9.65 -0.46
N ALA A 35 -5.83 8.96 0.46
CA ALA A 35 -4.76 8.02 0.20
C ALA A 35 -5.09 6.64 0.78
N ARG A 36 -4.62 5.59 0.12
CA ARG A 36 -4.57 4.23 0.68
C ARG A 36 -3.22 4.09 1.37
N VAL A 37 -3.24 3.75 2.64
CA VAL A 37 -2.00 3.57 3.42
C VAL A 37 -1.94 2.14 3.93
N ALA A 38 -0.78 1.51 3.75
CA ALA A 38 -0.45 0.22 4.33
C ALA A 38 0.81 0.38 5.18
N GLY A 39 0.88 -0.35 6.28
CA GLY A 39 2.03 -0.34 7.15
C GLY A 39 2.08 -1.58 8.01
N GLY A 40 3.29 -1.97 8.39
CA GLY A 40 3.52 -3.14 9.22
C GLY A 40 4.91 -3.11 9.82
N GLY A 41 5.10 -3.86 10.88
CA GLY A 41 6.38 -4.03 11.52
C GLY A 41 6.46 -5.37 12.26
N GLY A 42 7.67 -5.79 12.55
CA GLY A 42 7.95 -7.04 13.25
C GLY A 42 9.32 -6.98 13.89
N GLY A 43 9.50 -7.78 14.94
CA GLY A 43 10.77 -7.91 15.63
C GLY A 43 10.96 -9.32 16.17
N GLY A 44 12.21 -9.66 16.46
CA GLY A 44 12.60 -10.94 17.01
C GLY A 44 13.86 -10.80 17.84
N GLU A 45 14.00 -11.71 18.80
CA GLU A 45 15.15 -11.80 19.68
C GLU A 45 15.70 -13.22 19.64
N GLY A 46 17.02 -13.33 19.81
CA GLY A 46 17.74 -14.60 19.84
C GLY A 46 18.80 -14.58 20.93
N ARG A 47 18.92 -15.70 21.64
CA ARG A 47 19.94 -15.90 22.68
C ARG A 47 20.73 -17.17 22.40
N ARG A 48 22.06 -17.05 22.47
CA ARG A 48 23.01 -18.17 22.43
C ARG A 48 23.56 -18.39 23.84
N GLN A 49 23.38 -19.60 24.37
CA GLN A 49 24.06 -20.01 25.61
C GLN A 49 25.54 -20.27 25.33
N ALA A 50 26.38 -19.85 26.27
CA ALA A 50 27.83 -20.04 26.21
C ALA A 50 28.20 -21.52 26.39
N ALA A 51 29.17 -22.00 25.61
CA ALA A 51 29.92 -23.23 25.92
C ALA A 51 31.11 -22.88 26.83
N GLU A 52 31.72 -23.88 27.49
CA GLU A 52 32.88 -23.65 28.37
C GLU A 52 34.00 -22.92 27.63
N GLY A 53 34.33 -21.71 28.09
CA GLY A 53 35.34 -20.84 27.50
C GLY A 53 34.84 -19.78 26.51
N GLU A 54 33.54 -19.74 26.18
CA GLU A 54 32.94 -18.73 25.29
C GLU A 54 31.99 -17.77 26.03
N GLU A 55 31.80 -16.56 25.49
CA GLU A 55 30.79 -15.62 26.01
C GLU A 55 29.40 -15.90 25.44
N SER A 56 28.36 -15.71 26.26
CA SER A 56 26.97 -15.83 25.81
C SER A 56 26.60 -14.65 24.93
N GLY A 57 25.94 -14.91 23.80
CA GLY A 57 25.49 -13.88 22.86
C GLY A 57 23.98 -13.62 22.94
N THR A 58 23.57 -12.37 22.87
CA THR A 58 22.18 -11.98 22.62
C THR A 58 22.11 -11.08 21.41
N GLY A 59 21.11 -11.27 20.57
CA GLY A 59 20.80 -10.39 19.45
C GLY A 59 19.31 -10.09 19.42
N SER A 60 18.97 -8.86 19.09
CA SER A 60 17.60 -8.47 18.78
C SER A 60 17.60 -7.69 17.46
N GLY A 61 16.48 -7.79 16.74
CA GLY A 61 16.28 -7.09 15.49
C GLY A 61 14.82 -6.76 15.32
N GLY A 62 14.54 -5.59 14.75
CA GLY A 62 13.20 -5.18 14.40
C GLY A 62 13.20 -4.28 13.18
N GLY A 63 12.07 -4.26 12.48
CA GLY A 63 11.86 -3.44 11.31
C GLY A 63 10.40 -3.02 11.19
N PHE A 64 10.18 -1.85 10.58
CA PHE A 64 8.86 -1.36 10.21
C PHE A 64 8.91 -0.72 8.83
N GLY A 65 7.77 -0.69 8.16
CA GLY A 65 7.62 -0.07 6.84
C GLY A 65 6.21 0.46 6.64
N TYR A 66 6.11 1.53 5.86
CA TYR A 66 4.85 2.16 5.46
C TYR A 66 4.89 2.51 3.98
N ALA A 67 3.75 2.39 3.32
CA ALA A 67 3.55 2.80 1.94
C ALA A 67 2.20 3.51 1.81
N ALA A 68 2.17 4.52 0.94
CA ALA A 68 0.96 5.27 0.62
C ALA A 68 0.78 5.34 -0.89
N TRP A 69 -0.47 5.18 -1.34
CA TRP A 69 -0.87 5.34 -2.73
C TRP A 69 -2.02 6.33 -2.84
N PRO A 70 -2.06 7.17 -3.89
CA PRO A 70 -3.19 8.07 -4.11
C PRO A 70 -4.45 7.25 -4.39
N ALA A 71 -5.53 7.52 -3.65
CA ALA A 71 -6.84 6.91 -3.90
C ALA A 71 -7.70 7.81 -4.79
N GLY A 72 -7.67 9.12 -4.51
CA GLY A 72 -8.48 10.12 -5.17
C GLY A 72 -8.71 11.32 -4.26
N VAL A 73 -9.69 12.14 -4.59
CA VAL A 73 -10.09 13.31 -3.81
C VAL A 73 -11.61 13.39 -3.74
N TYR A 74 -12.14 13.86 -2.62
CA TYR A 74 -13.52 14.37 -2.58
C TYR A 74 -13.49 15.85 -2.96
N VAL A 75 -14.34 16.22 -3.91
CA VAL A 75 -14.57 17.61 -4.30
C VAL A 75 -15.93 18.01 -3.78
N ILE A 76 -15.94 18.92 -2.83
CA ILE A 76 -17.13 19.50 -2.23
C ILE A 76 -17.31 20.89 -2.82
N LYS A 77 -18.47 21.14 -3.44
CA LYS A 77 -18.82 22.46 -3.98
C LYS A 77 -20.28 22.75 -3.65
N ASN A 78 -20.52 23.82 -2.91
CA ASN A 78 -21.82 24.09 -2.30
C ASN A 78 -22.27 22.88 -1.44
N ASP A 79 -23.41 22.27 -1.76
CA ASP A 79 -23.93 21.07 -1.10
C ASP A 79 -23.70 19.77 -1.90
N ASP A 80 -22.93 19.82 -3.00
CA ASP A 80 -22.60 18.64 -3.82
C ASP A 80 -21.23 18.07 -3.43
N VAL A 81 -21.16 16.76 -3.26
CA VAL A 81 -19.94 16.01 -2.91
C VAL A 81 -19.67 15.00 -4.01
N ARG A 82 -18.56 15.18 -4.74
CA ARG A 82 -18.15 14.27 -5.81
C ARG A 82 -16.82 13.59 -5.51
N TRP A 83 -16.77 12.28 -5.71
CA TRP A 83 -15.53 11.52 -5.68
C TRP A 83 -14.81 11.61 -7.02
N GLN A 84 -13.51 11.94 -6.99
CA GLN A 84 -12.64 11.98 -8.16
C GLN A 84 -11.48 10.98 -7.94
N PRO A 85 -11.53 9.78 -8.56
CA PRO A 85 -10.50 8.77 -8.35
C PRO A 85 -9.16 9.16 -8.97
N ALA A 86 -8.06 8.81 -8.31
CA ALA A 86 -6.72 8.95 -8.86
C ALA A 86 -6.42 7.78 -9.82
N VAL A 87 -6.95 7.86 -11.05
CA VAL A 87 -6.79 6.80 -12.05
C VAL A 87 -5.42 6.89 -12.71
N ASP A 88 -4.66 5.79 -12.62
CA ASP A 88 -3.40 5.62 -13.33
C ASP A 88 -3.67 5.03 -14.73
N VAL A 89 -3.78 5.91 -15.72
CA VAL A 89 -4.01 5.53 -17.12
C VAL A 89 -2.90 4.63 -17.64
N THR A 90 -1.64 4.86 -17.24
CA THR A 90 -0.49 4.05 -17.64
C THR A 90 -0.65 2.61 -17.18
N ARG A 91 -1.07 2.38 -15.93
CA ARG A 91 -1.36 1.03 -15.42
C ARG A 91 -2.51 0.35 -16.16
N ILE A 92 -3.57 1.08 -16.51
CA ILE A 92 -4.69 0.53 -17.30
C ILE A 92 -4.19 0.09 -18.68
N VAL A 93 -3.40 0.93 -19.36
CA VAL A 93 -2.85 0.62 -20.67
C VAL A 93 -1.95 -0.62 -20.62
N ILE A 94 -1.03 -0.69 -19.66
CA ILE A 94 -0.15 -1.86 -19.48
C ILE A 94 -0.98 -3.12 -19.20
N GLY A 95 -1.98 -3.04 -18.31
CA GLY A 95 -2.87 -4.16 -18.03
C GLY A 95 -3.65 -4.63 -19.27
N GLY A 96 -4.11 -3.69 -20.10
CA GLY A 96 -4.76 -3.96 -21.38
C GLY A 96 -3.82 -4.65 -22.38
N GLN A 97 -2.57 -4.18 -22.50
CA GLN A 97 -1.56 -4.79 -23.36
C GLN A 97 -1.23 -6.23 -22.95
N ILE A 98 -1.04 -6.48 -21.65
CA ILE A 98 -0.79 -7.84 -21.13
C ILE A 98 -1.98 -8.75 -21.44
N THR A 99 -3.20 -8.29 -21.13
CA THR A 99 -4.42 -9.06 -21.41
C THR A 99 -4.55 -9.38 -22.89
N PHE A 100 -4.27 -8.41 -23.77
CA PHE A 100 -4.29 -8.59 -25.21
C PHE A 100 -3.26 -9.63 -25.68
N VAL A 101 -2.01 -9.56 -25.21
CA VAL A 101 -0.97 -10.54 -25.54
C VAL A 101 -1.37 -11.95 -25.09
N VAL A 102 -1.92 -12.10 -23.88
CA VAL A 102 -2.39 -13.39 -23.36
C VAL A 102 -3.52 -13.95 -24.22
N LEU A 103 -4.48 -13.12 -24.63
CA LEU A 103 -5.56 -13.53 -25.53
C LEU A 103 -5.03 -14.00 -26.90
N LEU A 104 -4.04 -13.31 -27.46
CA LEU A 104 -3.39 -13.73 -28.71
C LEU A 104 -2.67 -15.06 -28.58
N LEU A 105 -1.97 -15.29 -27.46
CA LEU A 105 -1.29 -16.56 -27.18
C LEU A 105 -2.28 -17.72 -26.99
N MET A 106 -3.38 -17.48 -26.28
CA MET A 106 -4.49 -18.43 -26.12
C MET A 106 -5.08 -18.80 -27.49
N LEU A 107 -5.40 -17.80 -28.30
CA LEU A 107 -5.94 -18.00 -29.65
C LEU A 107 -4.97 -18.80 -30.53
N ARG A 108 -3.68 -18.42 -30.52
CA ARG A 108 -2.63 -19.15 -31.23
C ARG A 108 -2.54 -20.61 -30.80
N SER A 109 -2.65 -20.89 -29.50
CA SER A 109 -2.62 -22.24 -28.95
C SER A 109 -3.80 -23.08 -29.46
N ILE A 110 -5.01 -22.51 -29.45
CA ILE A 110 -6.23 -23.18 -29.95
C ILE A 110 -6.13 -23.47 -31.45
N LEU A 111 -5.70 -22.49 -32.25
CA LEU A 111 -5.52 -22.64 -33.70
C LEU A 111 -4.46 -23.71 -34.02
N LYS A 112 -3.32 -23.71 -33.30
CA LYS A 112 -2.27 -24.73 -33.47
C LYS A 112 -2.77 -26.13 -33.09
N LYS A 113 -3.61 -26.26 -32.06
CA LYS A 113 -4.23 -27.53 -31.67
C LYS A 113 -5.21 -28.03 -32.73
N ARG A 114 -6.01 -27.14 -33.33
CA ARG A 114 -6.94 -27.47 -34.43
C ARG A 114 -6.22 -27.90 -35.71
N ARG A 115 -5.03 -27.34 -36.00
CA ARG A 115 -4.23 -27.70 -37.19
C ARG A 115 -3.41 -28.99 -37.04
N ARG A 116 -3.29 -29.52 -35.81
CA ARG A 116 -2.59 -30.78 -35.49
C ARG A 116 -3.55 -31.97 -35.35
N ARG A 117 -4.86 -31.74 -35.37
CA ARG A 117 -5.89 -32.76 -35.52
C ARG A 117 -6.35 -32.78 -36.97
#